data_AF-A0A853C3J9-F1
#
_entry.id   AF-A0A853C3J9-F1
#
_cell.length_a   1.000
_cell.length_b   1.000
_cell.length_c   1.000
_cell.angle_alpha   90.00
_cell.angle_beta   90.00
_cell.angle_gamma   90.00
#
_symmetry.space_group_name_H-M   'P 1'
#
loop_
_entity.id
_entity.type
_entity.pdbx_description
1 polymer ?
#
loop_
_entity_poly.entity_id
_entity_poly.type
_entity_poly.pdbx_seq_one_letter_code
_entity_poly.pdbx_strand_id
1 'polypeptide(L)'
;MTTVTKSRLADLGELMLPGAGIGAAAGLFAGIITMIAGLGWGLALVNVIALAVPMALFGGGYTILCARGVVPVGVFAPAALYWLIAYPVSRLVQEGSASVYLTGGPGLSTDVVSFALYNALLAPGLAFGFIWLHERVAPLWLLRIRDHNPLAAGLAEAYLAYASRAYQQKVREDARKKARRAKRAHA
;
A
#
# COMPACT_ATOMS: atom_id res chain seq x y z
N MET A 1 32.92 13.87 14.79
CA MET A 1 31.76 13.50 13.95
C MET A 1 30.51 13.97 14.66
N THR A 2 29.96 15.10 14.25
CA THR A 2 28.70 15.63 14.77
C THR A 2 27.55 14.84 14.15
N THR A 3 26.96 13.93 14.90
CA THR A 3 25.67 13.31 14.55
C THR A 3 24.64 14.43 14.51
N VAL A 4 24.27 14.88 13.30
CA VAL A 4 23.12 15.76 13.11
C VAL A 4 21.90 14.95 13.53
N THR A 5 21.34 15.25 14.70
CA THR A 5 20.10 14.64 15.19
C THR A 5 18.99 15.02 14.23
N LYS A 6 18.70 14.15 13.26
CA LYS A 6 17.54 14.31 12.38
C LYS A 6 16.27 14.28 13.24
N SER A 7 15.31 15.12 12.91
CA SER A 7 14.05 15.16 13.67
C SER A 7 13.27 13.87 13.44
N ARG A 8 12.57 13.35 14.46
CA ARG A 8 11.70 12.16 14.33
C ARG A 8 10.68 12.26 13.19
N LEU A 9 10.28 13.49 12.83
CA LEU A 9 9.39 13.76 11.71
C LEU A 9 10.03 13.44 10.36
N ALA A 10 11.32 13.73 10.20
CA ALA A 10 12.05 13.39 8.98
C ALA A 10 12.18 11.86 8.83
N ASP A 11 12.47 11.16 9.92
CA ASP A 11 12.55 9.70 9.91
C ASP A 11 11.20 9.04 9.59
N LEU A 12 10.10 9.59 10.13
CA LEU A 12 8.75 9.15 9.78
C LEU A 12 8.43 9.43 8.32
N GLY A 13 8.78 10.61 7.81
CA GLY A 13 8.58 10.95 6.40
C GLY A 13 9.29 9.97 5.47
N GLU A 14 10.56 9.66 5.75
CA GLU A 14 11.32 8.69 4.95
C GLU A 14 10.77 7.27 5.03
N LEU A 15 10.27 6.87 6.20
CA LEU A 15 9.63 5.58 6.41
C LEU A 15 8.33 5.46 5.61
N MET A 16 7.54 6.54 5.50
CA MET A 16 6.25 6.54 4.81
C MET A 16 6.37 6.46 3.29
N LEU A 17 7.53 6.85 2.72
CA LEU A 17 7.72 7.04 1.28
C LEU A 17 7.29 5.86 0.40
N PRO A 18 7.62 4.58 0.70
CA PRO A 18 7.22 3.46 -0.15
C PRO A 18 5.70 3.36 -0.29
N GLY A 19 4.98 3.33 0.84
CA GLY A 19 3.54 3.24 0.82
C GLY A 19 2.88 4.51 0.28
N ALA A 20 3.40 5.68 0.63
CA ALA A 20 2.88 6.95 0.12
C ALA A 20 3.05 7.09 -1.40
N GLY A 21 4.19 6.68 -1.95
CA GLY A 21 4.45 6.69 -3.39
C GLY A 21 3.53 5.75 -4.16
N ILE A 22 3.31 4.54 -3.63
CA ILE A 22 2.35 3.58 -4.22
C ILE A 22 0.93 4.15 -4.20
N GLY A 23 0.51 4.72 -3.06
CA GLY A 23 -0.79 5.37 -2.93
C GLY A 23 -0.96 6.54 -3.90
N ALA A 24 0.04 7.42 -4.00
CA ALA A 24 0.02 8.55 -4.93
C ALA A 24 -0.12 8.10 -6.39
N ALA A 25 0.54 7.00 -6.78
CA ALA A 25 0.45 6.44 -8.12
C ALA A 25 -1.00 6.01 -8.49
N ALA A 26 -1.82 5.62 -7.51
CA ALA A 26 -3.23 5.30 -7.75
C ALA A 26 -4.02 6.51 -8.29
N GLY A 27 -3.68 7.73 -7.86
CA GLY A 27 -4.29 8.96 -8.40
C GLY A 27 -4.02 9.17 -9.89
N LEU A 28 -2.85 8.77 -10.38
CA LEU A 28 -2.53 8.86 -11.81
C LEU A 28 -3.50 8.01 -12.64
N PHE A 29 -3.88 6.82 -12.16
CA PHE A 29 -4.86 5.97 -12.84
C PHE A 29 -6.23 6.66 -12.93
N ALA A 30 -6.66 7.36 -11.88
CA ALA A 30 -7.91 8.11 -11.92
C ALA A 30 -7.90 9.22 -12.99
N GLY A 31 -6.79 9.96 -13.12
CA GLY A 31 -6.60 10.94 -14.19
C GLY A 31 -6.62 10.30 -15.57
N ILE A 32 -5.87 9.21 -15.76
CA ILE A 32 -5.80 8.48 -17.04
C ILE A 32 -7.19 7.99 -17.47
N ILE A 33 -7.95 7.37 -16.56
CA ILE A 33 -9.30 6.90 -16.84
C ILE A 33 -10.23 8.07 -17.18
N THR A 34 -10.11 9.21 -16.48
CA THR A 34 -10.87 10.43 -16.78
C THR A 34 -10.60 10.91 -18.21
N MET A 35 -9.34 10.92 -18.62
CA MET A 35 -8.94 11.31 -19.98
C MET A 35 -9.43 10.31 -21.04
N ILE A 36 -9.31 9.00 -20.78
CA ILE A 36 -9.82 7.95 -21.69
C ILE A 36 -11.34 8.08 -21.86
N ALA A 37 -12.06 8.50 -20.83
CA ALA A 37 -13.51 8.77 -20.89
C ALA A 37 -13.86 10.05 -21.67
N GLY A 38 -12.87 10.77 -22.24
CA GLY A 38 -13.08 11.99 -23.01
C GLY A 38 -13.42 13.22 -22.17
N LEU A 39 -13.18 13.16 -20.86
CA LEU A 39 -13.45 14.27 -19.95
C LEU A 39 -12.30 15.29 -19.97
N GLY A 40 -12.60 16.54 -19.63
CA GLY A 40 -11.64 17.64 -19.72
C GLY A 40 -10.41 17.47 -18.81
N TRP A 41 -9.27 18.00 -19.25
CA TRP A 41 -7.99 17.97 -18.52
C TRP A 41 -8.07 18.51 -17.09
N GLY A 42 -8.88 19.56 -16.86
CA GLY A 42 -9.09 20.11 -15.52
C GLY A 42 -9.69 19.09 -14.55
N LEU A 43 -10.71 18.34 -14.99
CA LEU A 43 -11.31 17.28 -14.17
C LEU A 43 -10.34 16.11 -13.96
N ALA A 44 -9.54 15.77 -14.97
CA ALA A 44 -8.50 14.75 -14.82
C ALA A 44 -7.49 15.15 -13.73
N LEU A 45 -7.03 16.40 -13.72
CA LEU A 45 -6.11 16.90 -12.69
C LEU A 45 -6.74 16.90 -11.30
N VAL A 46 -8.01 17.31 -11.18
CA VAL A 46 -8.77 17.23 -9.92
C VAL A 46 -8.82 15.79 -9.43
N ASN A 47 -9.18 14.84 -10.29
CA ASN A 47 -9.23 13.42 -9.94
C ASN A 47 -7.86 12.86 -9.52
N VAL A 48 -6.77 13.27 -10.19
CA VAL A 48 -5.41 12.86 -9.81
C VAL A 48 -5.10 13.34 -8.40
N ILE A 49 -5.25 14.63 -8.12
CA ILE A 49 -4.85 15.22 -6.84
C ILE A 49 -5.76 14.71 -5.71
N ALA A 50 -7.07 14.75 -5.93
CA ALA A 50 -8.06 14.40 -4.93
C ALA A 50 -8.02 12.92 -4.54
N LEU A 51 -7.52 12.03 -5.41
CA LEU A 51 -7.27 10.64 -5.06
C LEU A 51 -5.83 10.40 -4.56
N ALA A 52 -4.82 10.97 -5.22
CA ALA A 52 -3.42 10.73 -4.87
C ALA A 52 -3.09 11.15 -3.44
N VAL A 53 -3.60 12.29 -2.98
CA VAL A 53 -3.32 12.81 -1.63
C VAL A 53 -3.81 11.86 -0.53
N PRO A 54 -5.12 11.51 -0.43
CA PRO A 54 -5.59 10.61 0.61
C PRO A 54 -4.96 9.22 0.46
N MET A 55 -4.80 8.71 -0.77
CA MET A 55 -4.16 7.41 -0.99
C MET A 55 -2.70 7.40 -0.53
N ALA A 56 -1.94 8.48 -0.75
CA ALA A 56 -0.57 8.59 -0.27
C ALA A 56 -0.51 8.65 1.26
N LEU A 57 -1.43 9.37 1.90
CA LEU A 57 -1.53 9.43 3.36
C LEU A 57 -1.84 8.06 3.96
N PHE A 58 -2.83 7.34 3.41
CA PHE A 58 -3.14 5.99 3.87
C PHE A 58 -2.03 4.99 3.54
N GLY A 59 -1.42 5.05 2.35
CA GLY A 59 -0.28 4.20 2.02
C GLY A 59 0.91 4.41 2.96
N GLY A 60 1.24 5.67 3.26
CA GLY A 60 2.28 6.00 4.25
C GLY A 60 1.91 5.52 5.65
N GLY A 61 0.65 5.73 6.06
CA GLY A 61 0.11 5.26 7.33
C GLY A 61 0.17 3.74 7.48
N TYR A 62 -0.12 2.99 6.42
CA TYR A 62 0.06 1.53 6.39
C TYR A 62 1.51 1.13 6.66
N THR A 63 2.48 1.83 6.06
CA THR A 63 3.91 1.55 6.29
C THR A 63 4.30 1.80 7.75
N ILE A 64 3.74 2.84 8.38
CA ILE A 64 3.91 3.08 9.82
C ILE A 64 3.31 1.94 10.66
N LEU A 65 2.11 1.46 10.31
CA LEU A 65 1.48 0.33 11.02
C LEU A 65 2.32 -0.94 10.93
N CYS A 66 2.95 -1.19 9.79
CA CYS A 66 3.92 -2.28 9.63
C CYS A 66 5.16 -2.07 10.50
N ALA A 67 5.74 -0.87 10.50
CA ALA A 67 6.91 -0.57 11.32
C ALA A 67 6.64 -0.73 12.82
N ARG A 68 5.40 -0.48 13.27
CA ARG A 68 4.97 -0.69 14.65
C ARG A 68 4.59 -2.15 14.97
N GLY A 69 4.65 -3.05 13.99
CA GLY A 69 4.24 -4.45 14.16
C GLY A 69 2.74 -4.67 14.34
N VAL A 70 1.90 -3.64 14.15
CA VAL A 70 0.43 -3.76 14.21
C VAL A 70 -0.07 -4.55 13.02
N VAL A 71 0.48 -4.28 11.84
CA VAL A 71 0.21 -5.04 10.62
C VAL A 71 1.42 -5.93 10.31
N PRO A 72 1.29 -7.26 10.43
CA PRO A 72 2.38 -8.16 10.07
C PRO A 72 2.65 -8.11 8.56
N VAL A 73 3.94 -8.08 8.22
CA VAL A 73 4.42 -8.18 6.84
C VAL A 73 4.04 -9.54 6.25
N GLY A 74 3.64 -9.59 4.98
CA GLY A 74 3.32 -10.85 4.31
C GLY A 74 1.90 -11.37 4.55
N VAL A 75 1.04 -10.62 5.24
CA VAL A 75 -0.32 -11.06 5.59
C VAL A 75 -1.37 -10.15 4.96
N PHE A 76 -2.21 -10.74 4.11
CA PHE A 76 -3.23 -10.02 3.36
C PHE A 76 -4.38 -9.50 4.23
N ALA A 77 -4.91 -10.31 5.16
CA ALA A 77 -6.16 -10.00 5.85
C ALA A 77 -6.14 -8.65 6.62
N PRO A 78 -5.11 -8.29 7.40
CA PRO A 78 -5.05 -7.00 8.07
C PRO A 78 -5.01 -5.82 7.09
N ALA A 79 -4.33 -5.99 5.94
CA ALA A 79 -4.27 -4.97 4.92
C ALA A 79 -5.60 -4.82 4.17
N ALA A 80 -6.31 -5.92 3.92
CA ALA A 80 -7.65 -5.88 3.35
C ALA A 80 -8.61 -5.11 4.28
N LEU A 81 -8.57 -5.37 5.59
CA LEU A 81 -9.36 -4.63 6.58
C LEU A 81 -8.98 -3.14 6.64
N TYR A 82 -7.70 -2.82 6.55
CA TYR A 82 -7.22 -1.44 6.48
C TYR A 82 -7.79 -0.71 5.26
N TRP A 83 -7.67 -1.32 4.09
CA TRP A 83 -8.12 -0.75 2.82
C TRP A 83 -9.64 -0.74 2.66
N LEU A 84 -10.38 -1.60 3.37
CA LEU A 84 -11.83 -1.59 3.44
C LEU A 84 -12.39 -0.23 3.87
N ILE A 85 -11.63 0.52 4.68
CA ILE A 85 -12.00 1.87 5.13
C ILE A 85 -11.23 2.92 4.32
N ALA A 86 -9.92 2.77 4.18
CA ALA A 86 -9.07 3.77 3.55
C ALA A 86 -9.46 4.05 2.09
N TYR A 87 -9.87 3.03 1.33
CA TYR A 87 -10.23 3.20 -0.07
C TYR A 87 -11.58 3.93 -0.26
N PRO A 88 -12.69 3.54 0.38
CA PRO A 88 -13.93 4.31 0.31
C PRO A 88 -13.76 5.78 0.75
N VAL A 89 -12.98 6.04 1.81
CA VAL A 89 -12.71 7.41 2.25
C VAL A 89 -11.93 8.19 1.19
N SER A 90 -10.91 7.59 0.58
CA SER A 90 -10.15 8.23 -0.51
C SER A 90 -11.02 8.52 -1.73
N ARG A 91 -11.91 7.58 -2.08
CA ARG A 91 -12.88 7.74 -3.16
C ARG A 91 -13.92 8.81 -2.86
N LEU A 92 -14.35 8.95 -1.60
CA LEU A 92 -15.28 9.99 -1.19
C LEU A 92 -14.68 11.38 -1.41
N VAL A 93 -13.40 11.56 -1.05
CA VAL A 93 -12.66 12.81 -1.31
C VAL A 93 -12.56 13.08 -2.80
N GLN A 94 -12.22 12.06 -3.60
CA GLN A 94 -12.11 12.20 -5.05
C GLN A 94 -13.46 12.59 -5.69
N GLU A 95 -14.53 11.86 -5.40
CA GLU A 95 -15.84 12.09 -6.00
C GLU A 95 -16.47 13.40 -5.53
N GLY A 96 -16.34 13.72 -4.24
CA GLY A 96 -16.75 15.01 -3.70
C GLY A 96 -16.00 16.17 -4.35
N SER A 97 -14.70 16.04 -4.58
CA SER A 97 -13.89 17.08 -5.26
C SER A 97 -14.29 17.24 -6.72
N ALA A 98 -14.55 16.13 -7.42
CA ALA A 98 -15.07 16.15 -8.79
C ALA A 98 -16.45 16.83 -8.86
N SER A 99 -17.33 16.54 -7.91
CA SER A 99 -18.65 17.18 -7.80
C SER A 99 -18.53 18.69 -7.59
N VAL A 100 -17.65 19.12 -6.67
CA VAL A 100 -17.40 20.55 -6.42
C VAL A 100 -16.89 21.24 -7.69
N TYR A 101 -15.96 20.60 -8.42
CA TYR A 101 -15.43 21.14 -9.66
C TYR A 101 -16.51 21.28 -10.75
N LEU A 102 -17.42 20.31 -10.88
CA LEU A 102 -18.42 20.29 -11.94
C LEU A 102 -19.67 21.13 -11.63
N THR A 103 -20.10 21.15 -10.38
CA THR A 103 -21.42 21.68 -9.98
C THR A 103 -21.32 22.84 -8.98
N GLY A 104 -20.14 23.13 -8.44
CA GLY A 104 -19.94 24.14 -7.40
C GLY A 104 -20.28 23.69 -5.99
N GLY A 105 -20.69 22.43 -5.79
CA GLY A 105 -21.05 21.89 -4.47
C GLY A 105 -20.62 20.44 -4.24
N PRO A 106 -20.44 20.03 -2.97
CA PRO A 106 -20.16 18.64 -2.64
C PRO A 106 -21.37 17.76 -2.95
N GLY A 107 -21.11 16.60 -3.53
CA GLY A 107 -22.13 15.66 -3.95
C GLY A 107 -21.53 14.31 -4.30
N LEU A 108 -22.38 13.30 -4.38
CA LEU A 108 -22.05 11.95 -4.82
C LEU A 108 -22.97 11.58 -5.98
N SER A 109 -22.47 10.74 -6.89
CA SER A 109 -23.29 10.21 -7.99
C SER A 109 -24.36 9.22 -7.52
N THR A 110 -24.17 8.63 -6.33
CA THR A 110 -25.10 7.69 -5.69
C THR A 110 -25.36 8.09 -4.24
N ASP A 111 -26.27 7.41 -3.55
CA ASP A 111 -26.37 7.54 -2.10
C ASP A 111 -25.09 7.05 -1.39
N VAL A 112 -24.86 7.56 -0.18
CA VAL A 112 -23.63 7.32 0.60
C VAL A 112 -23.43 5.84 0.94
N VAL A 113 -24.53 5.10 1.19
CA VAL A 113 -24.45 3.69 1.60
C VAL A 113 -24.05 2.83 0.40
N SER A 114 -24.72 3.00 -0.73
CA SER A 114 -24.38 2.30 -1.98
C SER A 114 -22.95 2.61 -2.41
N PHE A 115 -22.53 3.88 -2.29
CA PHE A 115 -21.17 4.31 -2.58
C PHE A 115 -20.16 3.58 -1.69
N ALA A 116 -20.38 3.56 -0.37
CA ALA A 116 -19.47 2.92 0.58
C ALA A 116 -19.39 1.41 0.34
N LEU A 117 -20.53 0.74 0.13
CA LEU A 117 -20.57 -0.70 -0.11
C LEU A 117 -19.87 -1.09 -1.42
N TYR A 118 -20.11 -0.35 -2.51
CA TYR A 118 -19.45 -0.59 -3.78
C TYR A 118 -17.93 -0.46 -3.67
N ASN A 119 -17.44 0.62 -3.07
CA ASN A 119 -16.00 0.82 -2.91
C ASN A 119 -15.39 -0.18 -1.89
N ALA A 120 -16.14 -0.57 -0.86
CA ALA A 120 -15.72 -1.60 0.08
C ALA A 120 -15.56 -2.97 -0.61
N LEU A 121 -16.42 -3.30 -1.59
CA LEU A 121 -16.31 -4.51 -2.40
C LEU A 121 -15.06 -4.51 -3.29
N LEU A 122 -14.64 -3.33 -3.78
CA LEU A 122 -13.44 -3.17 -4.59
C LEU A 122 -12.14 -3.11 -3.77
N ALA A 123 -12.23 -2.71 -2.50
CA ALA A 123 -11.07 -2.50 -1.63
C ALA A 123 -10.13 -3.72 -1.52
N PRO A 124 -10.59 -4.98 -1.43
CA PRO A 124 -9.70 -6.14 -1.39
C PRO A 124 -8.80 -6.28 -2.63
N GLY A 125 -9.32 -5.95 -3.82
CA GLY A 125 -8.55 -5.98 -5.06
C GLY A 125 -7.43 -4.95 -5.07
N LEU A 126 -7.74 -3.73 -4.62
CA LEU A 126 -6.74 -2.68 -4.41
C LEU A 126 -5.71 -3.08 -3.34
N ALA A 127 -6.16 -3.62 -2.21
CA ALA A 127 -5.31 -4.05 -1.11
C ALA A 127 -4.29 -5.08 -1.58
N PHE A 128 -4.72 -6.02 -2.43
CA PHE A 128 -3.84 -7.03 -3.01
C PHE A 128 -2.73 -6.40 -3.85
N GLY A 129 -3.10 -5.52 -4.79
CA GLY A 129 -2.13 -4.81 -5.63
C GLY A 129 -1.18 -3.93 -4.81
N PHE A 130 -1.71 -3.23 -3.80
CA PHE A 130 -0.94 -2.39 -2.90
C PHE A 130 0.09 -3.20 -2.12
N ILE A 131 -0.30 -4.28 -1.43
CA ILE A 131 0.62 -5.12 -0.66
C ILE A 131 1.69 -5.70 -1.58
N TRP A 132 1.29 -6.22 -2.73
CA TRP A 132 2.23 -6.81 -3.67
C TRP A 132 3.33 -5.81 -4.08
N LEU A 133 2.94 -4.58 -4.40
CA LEU A 133 3.92 -3.56 -4.77
C LEU A 133 4.71 -3.08 -3.55
N HIS A 134 4.08 -2.96 -2.40
CA HIS A 134 4.71 -2.57 -1.14
C HIS A 134 5.79 -3.57 -0.72
N GLU A 135 5.53 -4.86 -0.81
CA GLU A 135 6.50 -5.92 -0.53
C GLU A 135 7.68 -5.95 -1.52
N ARG A 136 7.51 -5.39 -2.72
CA ARG A 136 8.59 -5.27 -3.71
C ARG A 136 9.42 -3.99 -3.53
N VAL A 137 8.77 -2.88 -3.21
CA VAL A 137 9.40 -1.56 -3.15
C VAL A 137 9.94 -1.26 -1.75
N ALA A 138 9.18 -1.56 -0.69
CA ALA A 138 9.54 -1.20 0.67
C ALA A 138 10.88 -1.81 1.12
N PRO A 139 11.19 -3.11 0.92
CA PRO A 139 12.46 -3.66 1.38
C PRO A 139 13.67 -2.98 0.75
N LEU A 140 13.61 -2.69 -0.55
CA LEU A 140 14.69 -2.02 -1.28
C LEU A 140 14.95 -0.62 -0.73
N TRP A 141 13.86 0.11 -0.44
CA TRP A 141 13.95 1.44 0.15
C TRP A 141 14.46 1.41 1.59
N LEU A 142 13.89 0.53 2.43
CA LEU A 142 14.23 0.43 3.85
C LEU A 142 15.71 0.05 4.04
N LEU A 143 16.23 -0.87 3.23
CA LEU A 143 17.66 -1.24 3.25
C LEU A 143 18.57 -0.05 2.94
N ARG A 144 18.11 0.90 2.13
CA ARG A 144 18.88 2.10 1.77
C ARG A 144 18.92 3.13 2.90
N ILE A 145 17.87 3.21 3.73
CA ILE A 145 17.75 4.23 4.78
C ILE A 145 17.99 3.71 6.19
N ARG A 146 18.13 2.39 6.38
CA ARG A 146 18.24 1.76 7.71
C ARG A 146 19.42 2.27 8.54
N ASP A 147 20.51 2.69 7.89
CA ASP A 147 21.75 3.03 8.58
C ASP A 147 21.62 4.36 9.36
N HIS A 148 20.69 5.23 8.95
CA HIS A 148 20.42 6.51 9.60
C HIS A 148 18.99 6.66 10.12
N ASN A 149 18.10 5.70 9.85
CA ASN A 149 16.71 5.72 10.30
C ASN A 149 16.40 4.45 11.13
N PRO A 150 16.34 4.55 12.47
CA PRO A 150 16.16 3.39 13.33
C PRO A 150 14.78 2.73 13.18
N LEU A 151 13.74 3.50 12.81
CA LEU A 151 12.41 2.93 12.52
C LEU A 151 12.43 2.06 11.27
N ALA A 152 13.18 2.49 10.24
CA ALA A 152 13.36 1.72 9.02
C ALA A 152 14.20 0.46 9.25
N ALA A 153 15.20 0.52 10.14
CA ALA A 153 16.00 -0.65 10.50
C ALA A 153 15.14 -1.79 11.09
N GLY A 154 14.28 -1.48 12.06
CA GLY A 154 13.40 -2.48 12.67
C GLY A 154 12.43 -3.11 11.66
N LEU A 155 11.85 -2.31 10.76
CA LEU A 155 10.99 -2.85 9.70
C LEU A 155 11.78 -3.68 8.68
N ALA A 156 12.99 -3.25 8.29
CA ALA A 156 13.85 -4.01 7.38
C ALA A 156 14.22 -5.39 7.95
N GLU A 157 14.54 -5.45 9.24
CA GLU A 157 14.79 -6.72 9.95
C GLU A 157 13.56 -7.63 9.94
N ALA A 158 12.36 -7.08 10.14
CA ALA A 158 11.12 -7.85 10.05
C ALA A 158 10.90 -8.45 8.65
N TYR A 159 11.19 -7.69 7.58
CA TYR A 159 11.15 -8.20 6.21
C TYR A 159 12.19 -9.32 5.96
N LEU A 160 13.42 -9.16 6.46
CA LEU A 160 14.46 -10.19 6.34
C LEU A 160 14.10 -11.47 7.12
N ALA A 161 13.57 -11.32 8.33
CA ALA A 161 13.10 -12.44 9.14
C ALA A 161 11.95 -13.19 8.43
N TYR A 162 11.02 -12.47 7.82
CA TYR A 162 9.96 -13.07 7.01
C TYR A 162 10.51 -13.83 5.80
N ALA A 163 11.39 -13.20 5.01
CA ALA A 163 11.98 -13.81 3.81
C ALA A 163 12.79 -15.08 4.15
N SER A 164 13.55 -15.07 5.25
CA SER A 164 14.32 -16.23 5.70
C SER A 164 13.43 -17.42 6.10
N ARG A 165 12.30 -17.16 6.77
CA ARG A 165 11.31 -18.20 7.12
C ARG A 165 10.68 -18.82 5.87
N ALA A 166 10.26 -17.98 4.92
CA ALA A 166 9.68 -18.44 3.65
C ALA A 166 10.68 -19.32 2.86
N TYR A 167 11.95 -18.90 2.82
CA TYR A 167 13.02 -19.68 2.18
C TYR A 167 13.24 -21.04 2.87
N GLN A 168 13.35 -21.06 4.20
CA GLN A 168 13.53 -22.29 4.97
C GLN A 168 12.38 -23.28 4.81
N GLN A 169 11.13 -22.78 4.73
CA GLN A 169 9.97 -23.62 4.45
C GLN A 169 10.08 -24.30 3.08
N LYS A 170 10.44 -23.55 2.03
CA LYS A 170 10.63 -24.11 0.68
C LYS A 170 11.71 -25.19 0.66
N VAL A 171 12.85 -24.96 1.31
CA VAL A 171 13.94 -25.96 1.41
C VAL A 171 13.45 -27.23 2.10
N ARG A 172 12.66 -27.12 3.18
CA ARG A 172 12.07 -28.27 3.89
C ARG A 172 11.09 -29.03 3.01
N GLU A 173 10.25 -28.35 2.24
CA GLU A 173 9.32 -28.99 1.31
C GLU A 173 10.03 -29.76 0.20
N ASP A 174 11.08 -29.16 -0.38
CA ASP A 174 11.86 -29.79 -1.44
C ASP A 174 12.61 -31.03 -0.91
N ALA A 175 13.15 -30.96 0.30
CA ALA A 175 13.75 -32.13 0.98
C ALA A 175 12.71 -33.24 1.22
N ARG A 176 11.49 -32.89 1.68
CA ARG A 176 10.38 -33.85 1.86
C ARG A 176 9.96 -34.51 0.54
N LYS A 177 9.86 -33.73 -0.54
CA LYS A 177 9.53 -34.26 -1.88
C LYS A 177 10.61 -35.21 -2.38
N LYS A 178 11.89 -34.88 -2.22
CA LYS A 178 13.02 -35.75 -2.58
C LYS A 178 13.01 -37.07 -1.78
N ALA A 179 12.82 -37.00 -0.46
CA ALA A 179 12.74 -38.19 0.40
C ALA A 179 11.57 -39.12 0.01
N ARG A 180 10.40 -38.54 -0.34
CA ARG A 180 9.25 -39.31 -0.85
C ARG A 180 9.54 -40.00 -2.18
N ARG A 181 10.26 -39.34 -3.10
CA ARG A 181 10.66 -39.94 -4.38
C ARG A 181 11.66 -41.08 -4.18
N ALA A 182 12.67 -40.89 -3.31
CA ALA A 182 13.62 -41.94 -2.99
C ALA A 182 12.94 -43.18 -2.39
N LYS A 183 12.00 -43.00 -1.45
CA LYS A 183 11.21 -44.12 -0.89
C LYS A 183 10.39 -44.87 -1.95
N ARG A 184 9.87 -44.17 -2.97
CA ARG A 184 9.12 -44.80 -4.08
C ARG A 184 10.02 -45.51 -5.10
N ALA A 185 11.29 -45.16 -5.19
CA ALA A 185 12.24 -45.80 -6.10
C ALA A 185 12.83 -47.10 -5.53
N HIS A 186 12.72 -47.30 -4.20
CA HIS A 186 13.17 -48.49 -3.48
C HIS A 186 12.03 -49.43 -3.05
N ALA A 187 10.79 -49.13 -3.46
CA ALA A 187 9.61 -49.96 -3.28
C ALA A 187 9.21 -50.54 -4.64
#